data_AF-A0A8T5RXI5-F1
#
_entry.id   AF-A0A8T5RXI5-F1
#
_cell.length_a   1.000
_cell.length_b   1.000
_cell.length_c   1.000
_cell.angle_alpha   90.00
_cell.angle_beta   90.00
_cell.angle_gamma   90.00
#
_symmetry.space_group_name_H-M   'P 1'
#
loop_
_entity.id
_entity.type
_entity.pdbx_description
1 polymer ?
#
loop_
_entity_poly.entity_id
_entity_poly.type
_entity_poly.pdbx_seq_one_letter_code
_entity_poly.pdbx_strand_id
1 'polypeptide(L)'
;MKAFIGIDIGSLATKIALLDNGNLVDFRTERSTYDFKRIGLNLFNDILEANNLHRDDVFCMSTGYGRNTIDFADDRITEITAHARGVQFFFQEAHSVIDIGGQDSKAILI
;
A
#
# COMPACT_ATOMS: atom_id res chain seq x y z
N MET A 1 14.49 8.59 12.23
CA MET A 1 13.63 7.38 12.20
C MET A 1 12.77 7.54 10.97
N LYS A 2 12.70 6.55 10.07
CA LYS A 2 11.94 6.68 8.82
C LYS A 2 10.50 6.21 9.05
N ALA A 3 9.52 7.03 8.68
CA ALA A 3 8.13 6.59 8.59
C ALA A 3 7.98 5.63 7.40
N PHE A 4 6.91 4.83 7.38
CA PHE A 4 6.69 3.83 6.33
C PHE A 4 5.50 4.22 5.47
N ILE A 5 5.64 4.09 4.16
CA ILE A 5 4.55 4.25 3.21
C ILE A 5 4.31 2.92 2.50
N GLY A 6 3.05 2.48 2.47
CA GLY A 6 2.61 1.34 1.66
C GLY A 6 1.71 1.82 0.52
N ILE A 7 2.01 1.43 -0.72
CA ILE A 7 1.19 1.72 -1.90
C ILE A 7 0.67 0.40 -2.48
N ASP A 8 -0.66 0.22 -2.48
CA ASP A 8 -1.33 -0.94 -3.07
C ASP A 8 -2.02 -0.53 -4.38
N ILE A 9 -1.44 -0.95 -5.51
CA ILE A 9 -1.98 -0.68 -6.85
C ILE A 9 -2.89 -1.83 -7.30
N GLY A 10 -4.17 -1.73 -6.98
CA GLY A 10 -5.20 -2.66 -7.45
C GLY A 10 -5.78 -2.27 -8.82
N SER A 11 -6.51 -3.21 -9.45
CA SER A 11 -7.18 -2.96 -10.74
C SER A 11 -8.33 -1.94 -10.66
N LEU A 12 -9.04 -1.90 -9.52
CA LEU A 12 -10.15 -0.97 -9.28
C LEU A 12 -9.72 0.29 -8.51
N ALA A 13 -8.85 0.12 -7.52
CA ALA A 13 -8.45 1.20 -6.62
C ALA A 13 -6.97 1.10 -6.27
N THR A 14 -6.32 2.27 -6.22
CA THR A 14 -5.00 2.47 -5.67
C THR A 14 -5.14 3.05 -4.27
N LYS A 15 -4.48 2.42 -3.29
CA LYS A 15 -4.48 2.86 -1.90
C LYS A 15 -3.07 3.23 -1.48
N ILE A 16 -2.96 4.22 -0.60
CA ILE A 16 -1.72 4.59 0.07
C ILE A 16 -1.97 4.73 1.57
N ALA A 17 -1.01 4.29 2.38
CA ALA A 17 -1.05 4.44 3.84
C ALA A 17 0.33 4.88 4.34
N LEU A 18 0.36 5.90 5.19
CA LEU A 18 1.50 6.36 5.97
C LEU A 18 1.39 5.80 7.39
N LEU A 19 2.41 5.06 7.80
CA LEU A 19 2.58 4.57 9.16
C LEU A 19 3.78 5.24 9.82
N ASP A 20 3.60 5.67 11.07
CA ASP A 20 4.70 6.11 11.93
C ASP A 20 4.60 5.45 13.29
N ASN A 21 5.71 4.87 13.75
CA ASN A 21 5.80 4.11 15.01
C ASN A 21 4.67 3.08 15.20
N GLY A 22 4.26 2.40 14.12
CA GLY A 22 3.19 1.41 14.11
C GLY A 22 1.77 1.98 14.08
N ASN A 23 1.59 3.30 14.05
CA ASN A 23 0.28 3.93 13.96
C ASN A 23 -0.01 4.35 12.53
N LEU A 24 -1.25 4.17 12.09
CA LEU A 24 -1.73 4.75 10.83
C LEU A 24 -1.89 6.26 11.01
N VAL A 25 -1.03 7.04 10.34
CA VAL A 25 -1.01 8.50 10.42
C VAL A 25 -1.92 9.11 9.36
N ASP A 26 -1.82 8.63 8.13
CA ASP A 26 -2.58 9.15 7.00
C ASP A 26 -2.84 8.06 5.95
N PHE A 27 -3.91 8.18 5.19
CA PHE A 27 -4.23 7.28 4.08
C PHE A 27 -5.10 7.95 3.02
N ARG A 28 -4.98 7.48 1.79
CA ARG A 28 -5.83 7.92 0.66
C ARG A 28 -6.16 6.74 -0.22
N THR A 29 -7.26 6.87 -0.95
CA THR A 29 -7.68 5.91 -1.96
C THR A 29 -8.15 6.66 -3.19
N GLU A 30 -7.67 6.25 -4.36
CA GLU A 30 -8.11 6.76 -5.65
C GLU A 30 -8.54 5.62 -6.56
N ARG A 31 -9.46 5.90 -7.49
CA ARG A 31 -9.84 4.92 -8.52
C ARG A 31 -8.67 4.69 -9.46
N SER A 32 -8.30 3.43 -9.64
CA SER A 32 -7.27 3.07 -10.60
C SER A 32 -7.72 3.35 -12.03
N THR A 33 -6.79 3.83 -12.85
CA THR A 33 -6.98 4.02 -14.30
C THR A 33 -5.88 3.27 -15.05
N TYR A 34 -5.71 3.52 -16.35
CA TYR A 34 -4.64 2.90 -17.14
C TYR A 34 -3.23 3.35 -16.71
N ASP A 35 -3.10 4.51 -16.05
CA ASP A 35 -1.81 5.09 -15.66
C ASP A 35 -1.57 4.91 -14.15
N PHE A 36 -1.22 3.69 -13.77
CA PHE A 36 -0.93 3.31 -12.39
C PHE A 36 0.23 4.12 -11.79
N LYS A 37 1.25 4.39 -12.60
CA LYS A 37 2.45 5.12 -12.15
C LYS A 37 2.07 6.54 -11.73
N ARG A 38 1.31 7.25 -12.56
CA ARG A 38 0.88 8.61 -12.25
C ARG A 38 0.03 8.68 -10.99
N ILE A 39 -0.95 7.78 -10.85
CA ILE A 39 -1.81 7.76 -9.65
C ILE A 39 -0.98 7.49 -8.39
N GLY A 40 -0.11 6.47 -8.42
CA GLY A 40 0.76 6.15 -7.30
C GLY A 40 1.70 7.30 -6.93
N LEU A 41 2.26 8.00 -7.91
CA LEU A 41 3.12 9.16 -7.69
C LEU A 41 2.37 10.36 -7.12
N ASN A 42 1.17 10.64 -7.64
CA ASN A 42 0.34 11.74 -7.13
C ASN A 42 -0.03 11.51 -5.66
N LEU A 43 -0.58 10.34 -5.35
CA LEU A 43 -0.92 9.96 -3.98
C LEU A 43 0.28 9.99 -3.03
N PHE A 44 1.44 9.56 -3.51
CA PHE A 44 2.69 9.63 -2.74
C PHE A 44 3.08 11.07 -2.42
N ASN A 45 3.08 11.96 -3.42
CA ASN A 45 3.40 13.36 -3.22
C ASN A 45 2.38 14.07 -2.33
N ASP A 46 1.09 13.76 -2.46
CA ASP A 46 0.02 14.30 -1.63
C ASP A 46 0.20 13.93 -0.16
N ILE A 47 0.57 12.67 0.13
CA ILE A 47 0.88 12.22 1.49
C ILE A 47 2.11 12.94 2.05
N LEU A 48 3.17 13.11 1.25
CA LEU A 48 4.36 13.83 1.69
C LEU A 48 4.05 15.30 2.00
N GLU A 49 3.37 16.00 1.10
CA GLU A 49 3.01 17.41 1.27
C GLU A 49 2.09 17.62 2.47
N ALA A 50 1.03 16.82 2.61
CA ALA A 50 0.07 16.95 3.71
C ALA A 50 0.69 16.72 5.09
N ASN A 51 1.79 15.95 5.16
CA ASN A 51 2.47 15.60 6.41
C ASN A 51 3.83 16.31 6.58
N ASN A 52 4.17 17.26 5.70
CA ASN A 52 5.43 18.01 5.70
C ASN A 52 6.67 17.09 5.75
N LEU A 53 6.64 16.03 4.94
CA LEU A 53 7.70 15.02 4.81
C LEU A 53 8.41 15.15 3.47
N HIS A 54 9.67 14.74 3.42
CA HIS A 54 10.42 14.55 2.18
C HIS A 54 10.56 13.07 1.85
N ARG A 55 10.93 12.76 0.60
CA ARG A 55 11.15 11.38 0.14
C ARG A 55 12.15 10.61 1.02
N ASP A 56 13.17 11.28 1.53
CA ASP A 56 14.21 10.66 2.37
C ASP A 56 13.75 10.33 3.79
N ASP A 57 12.65 10.94 4.24
CA ASP A 57 12.05 10.72 5.58
C ASP A 57 11.24 9.42 5.65
N VAL A 58 10.95 8.80 4.49
CA VAL A 58 10.08 7.63 4.39
C VAL A 58 10.76 6.44 3.75
N PHE A 59 10.32 5.24 4.13
CA PHE A 59 10.57 3.99 3.41
C PHE A 59 9.29 3.54 2.72
N CYS A 60 9.32 3.40 1.40
CA CYS A 60 8.15 3.12 0.58
C CYS A 60 8.15 1.67 0.08
N MET A 61 7.09 0.91 0.38
CA MET A 61 6.83 -0.41 -0.23
C MET A 61 5.66 -0.34 -1.22
N SER A 62 5.80 -1.03 -2.35
CA SER A 62 4.70 -1.20 -3.31
C SER A 62 4.17 -2.64 -3.36
N THR A 63 2.87 -2.77 -3.57
CA THR A 63 2.15 -4.03 -3.70
C THR A 63 0.99 -3.90 -4.71
N GLY A 64 0.23 -4.98 -4.90
CA GLY A 64 -0.84 -5.06 -5.88
C GLY A 64 -0.37 -5.43 -7.29
N TYR A 65 -1.34 -5.45 -8.21
CA TYR A 65 -1.16 -5.76 -9.63
C TYR A 65 -0.13 -4.83 -10.28
N GLY A 66 -0.21 -3.54 -10.00
CA GLY A 66 0.65 -2.51 -10.59
C GLY A 66 1.94 -2.22 -9.83
N ARG A 67 2.32 -3.00 -8.80
CA ARG A 67 3.49 -2.73 -7.93
C ARG A 67 4.80 -2.41 -8.67
N ASN A 68 5.00 -3.04 -9.83
CA ASN A 68 6.20 -2.85 -10.65
C ASN A 68 6.26 -1.51 -11.38
N THR A 69 5.14 -0.78 -11.46
CA THR A 69 5.06 0.55 -12.08
C THR A 69 5.57 1.66 -11.17
N ILE A 70 5.69 1.39 -9.87
CA ILE A 70 6.16 2.31 -8.83
C ILE A 70 7.68 2.16 -8.70
N ASP A 71 8.40 2.85 -9.58
CA ASP A 71 9.87 2.79 -9.68
C ASP A 71 10.60 3.49 -8.53
N PHE A 72 9.93 4.42 -7.85
CA PHE A 72 10.47 5.12 -6.68
C PHE A 72 10.30 4.37 -5.35
N ALA A 73 9.60 3.23 -5.33
CA ALA A 73 9.48 2.41 -4.12
C ALA A 73 10.83 1.79 -3.75
N ASP A 74 11.13 1.76 -2.46
CA ASP A 74 12.35 1.15 -1.92
C ASP A 74 12.29 -0.38 -2.03
N ASP A 75 11.10 -0.98 -1.86
CA ASP A 75 10.90 -2.42 -2.03
C ASP A 75 9.49 -2.83 -2.50
N ARG A 76 9.45 -4.09 -2.90
CA ARG A 76 8.50 -4.94 -3.59
C ARG A 76 7.84 -6.14 -2.91
N ILE A 77 6.54 -6.16 -2.64
CA ILE A 77 5.89 -7.43 -2.22
C ILE A 77 4.61 -7.72 -3.01
N THR A 78 4.15 -8.98 -2.96
CA THR A 78 2.86 -9.36 -3.53
C THR A 78 1.72 -8.88 -2.63
N GLU A 79 0.53 -8.69 -3.21
CA GLU A 79 -0.68 -8.37 -2.44
C GLU A 79 -1.05 -9.48 -1.45
N ILE A 80 -0.72 -10.74 -1.76
CA ILE A 80 -0.93 -11.87 -0.83
C ILE A 80 -0.10 -11.66 0.44
N THR A 81 1.19 -11.35 0.29
CA THR A 81 2.08 -11.07 1.42
C THR A 81 1.63 -9.82 2.18
N ALA A 82 1.24 -8.76 1.47
CA ALA A 82 0.80 -7.51 2.08
C ALA A 82 -0.48 -7.71 2.90
N HIS A 83 -1.49 -8.39 2.36
CA HIS A 83 -2.73 -8.69 3.07
C HIS A 83 -2.50 -9.61 4.26
N ALA A 84 -1.71 -10.68 4.13
CA ALA A 84 -1.37 -11.55 5.25
C ALA A 84 -0.73 -10.77 6.40
N ARG A 85 0.28 -9.94 6.09
CA ARG A 85 0.97 -9.11 7.10
C ARG A 85 0.07 -8.06 7.72
N GLY A 86 -0.73 -7.36 6.90
CA GLY A 86 -1.67 -6.35 7.38
C GLY A 86 -2.74 -6.95 8.30
N VAL A 87 -3.28 -8.11 7.95
CA VAL A 87 -4.27 -8.80 8.80
C VAL A 87 -3.62 -9.27 10.10
N GLN A 88 -2.44 -9.91 10.07
CA GLN A 88 -1.74 -10.32 11.30
C GLN A 88 -1.38 -9.13 12.21
N PHE A 89 -1.13 -7.96 11.64
CA PHE A 89 -0.84 -6.75 12.41
C PHE A 89 -2.03 -6.32 13.28
N PHE A 90 -3.25 -6.33 12.73
CA PHE A 90 -4.46 -5.92 13.45
C PHE A 90 -5.15 -7.06 14.20
N PHE A 91 -5.05 -8.29 13.69
CA PHE A 91 -5.75 -9.48 14.18
C PHE A 91 -4.75 -10.62 14.31
N GLN A 92 -4.01 -10.65 15.42
CA GLN A 92 -2.93 -11.62 15.63
C GLN A 92 -3.41 -13.09 15.64
N GLU A 93 -4.68 -13.32 15.96
CA GLU A 93 -5.30 -14.66 15.96
C GLU A 93 -5.90 -15.07 14.60
N ALA A 94 -5.82 -14.21 13.58
CA ALA A 94 -6.33 -14.55 12.26
C ALA A 94 -5.45 -15.59 11.58
N HIS A 95 -6.05 -16.71 11.18
CA HIS A 95 -5.39 -17.81 10.46
C HIS A 95 -5.68 -17.80 8.95
N SER A 96 -6.62 -16.97 8.50
CA SER A 96 -6.96 -16.87 7.09
C SER A 96 -7.51 -15.51 6.72
N VAL A 97 -7.43 -15.19 5.42
CA VAL A 97 -7.98 -13.97 4.82
C VAL A 97 -8.78 -14.37 3.59
N ILE A 98 -9.96 -13.78 3.44
CA ILE A 98 -10.72 -13.78 2.20
C ILE A 98 -10.71 -12.36 1.67
N ASP A 99 -9.91 -12.12 0.63
CA ASP A 99 -9.84 -10.84 -0.09
C ASP A 99 -10.76 -10.90 -1.30
N ILE A 100 -11.79 -10.04 -1.33
CA ILE A 100 -12.75 -9.94 -2.43
C ILE A 100 -12.44 -8.64 -3.19
N GLY A 101 -11.63 -8.76 -4.24
CA GLY A 101 -11.21 -7.66 -5.09
C GLY A 101 -12.20 -7.36 -6.22
N GLY A 102 -11.84 -6.35 -7.04
CA GLY A 102 -12.68 -5.93 -8.17
C GLY A 102 -12.64 -6.84 -9.40
N GLN A 103 -11.57 -7.64 -9.56
CA GLN A 103 -11.40 -8.55 -10.69
C GLN A 103 -11.30 -10.02 -10.27
N ASP A 104 -10.81 -10.28 -9.06
CA ASP A 104 -10.57 -11.62 -8.54
C ASP A 104 -10.82 -11.67 -7.03
N SER A 105 -10.90 -12.88 -6.49
CA SER A 105 -11.00 -13.12 -5.05
C SER A 105 -9.92 -14.11 -4.63
N LYS A 106 -9.34 -13.90 -3.45
CA LYS A 106 -8.23 -14.70 -2.93
C LYS A 106 -8.58 -15.24 -1.56
N ALA A 107 -8.28 -16.52 -1.36
CA ALA A 107 -8.24 -17.14 -0.02
C ALA A 107 -6.77 -17.34 0.35
N ILE A 108 -6.34 -16.71 1.45
CA ILE A 108 -4.98 -16.74 1.95
C ILE A 108 -4.99 -17.48 3.29
N LEU A 109 -4.17 -18.52 3.42
CA LEU A 109 -3.88 -19.16 4.70
C LEU A 109 -2.63 -18.48 5.29
N ILE A 110 -2.71 -18.05 6.55
CA ILE A 110 -1.67 -17.32 7.27
C ILE A 110 -0.88 -18.28 8.17
#